data_AF-A0A1H0VH71-F1
#
_entry.id   AF-A0A1H0VH71-F1
#
_cell.length_a   1.000
_cell.length_b   1.000
_cell.length_c   1.000
_cell.angle_alpha   90.00
_cell.angle_beta   90.00
_cell.angle_gamma   90.00
#
_symmetry.space_group_name_H-M   'P 1'
#
loop_
_entity.id
_entity.type
_entity.pdbx_description
1 polymer ?
#
loop_
_entity_poly.entity_id
_entity_poly.type
_entity_poly.pdbx_seq_one_letter_code
_entity_poly.pdbx_strand_id
1 'polypeptide(L)'
;MSTPLVWHYTVGTHLPAITQTMKLLPTTAPYANTGRRILWLSKAQTWEPAAATLSWKRSSGKAFPPTQRESRQQGLYRFGLAAGDKRLAPWPTITSLAGMAIPESIALVTRALQVGASPTD
;
A
#
# COMPACT_ATOMS: atom_id res chain seq x y z
N MET A 1 5.50 13.59 24.50
CA MET A 1 5.45 12.25 23.84
C MET A 1 5.01 12.47 22.40
N SER A 2 5.71 11.89 21.42
CA SER A 2 5.33 12.02 20.00
C SER A 2 4.05 11.24 19.72
N THR A 3 3.11 11.82 18.97
CA THR A 3 1.93 11.09 18.47
C THR A 3 2.39 9.92 17.59
N PRO A 4 1.96 8.67 17.85
CA PRO A 4 2.30 7.55 17.00
C PRO A 4 1.78 7.79 15.57
N LEU A 5 2.59 7.48 14.57
CA LEU A 5 2.27 7.65 13.15
C LEU A 5 2.11 6.30 12.45
N VAL A 6 1.18 6.24 11.51
CA VAL A 6 1.08 5.22 10.48
C VAL A 6 1.53 5.79 9.14
N TRP A 7 2.07 4.94 8.28
CA TRP A 7 2.80 5.35 7.09
C TRP A 7 2.21 4.73 5.83
N HIS A 8 1.89 5.58 4.85
CA HIS A 8 1.75 5.13 3.47
C HIS A 8 3.10 5.22 2.77
N TYR A 9 3.65 4.06 2.40
CA TYR A 9 4.91 3.95 1.69
C TYR A 9 4.70 4.05 0.17
N THR A 10 5.56 4.80 -0.52
CA THR A 10 5.50 4.95 -1.98
C THR A 10 6.91 5.16 -2.57
N VAL A 11 6.98 5.14 -3.90
CA VAL A 11 8.22 5.33 -4.67
C VAL A 11 8.18 6.65 -5.45
N GLY A 12 9.34 7.19 -5.82
CA GLY A 12 9.43 8.52 -6.46
C GLY A 12 8.64 8.66 -7.76
N THR A 13 8.34 7.58 -8.46
CA THR A 13 7.52 7.60 -9.68
C THR A 13 6.08 8.08 -9.43
N HIS A 14 5.57 7.97 -8.20
CA HIS A 14 4.23 8.47 -7.83
C HIS A 14 4.22 9.90 -7.28
N LEU A 15 5.39 10.44 -6.92
CA LEU A 15 5.47 11.77 -6.29
C LEU A 15 4.93 12.91 -7.16
N PRO A 16 5.18 12.98 -8.48
CA PRO A 16 4.62 14.05 -9.29
C PRO A 16 3.09 14.09 -9.22
N ALA A 17 2.43 12.93 -9.31
CA ALA A 17 0.97 12.84 -9.23
C ALA A 17 0.43 13.17 -7.84
N ILE A 18 1.09 12.71 -6.78
CA ILE A 18 0.70 13.03 -5.39
C ILE A 18 0.85 14.52 -5.12
N THR A 19 1.94 15.13 -5.59
CA THR A 19 2.22 16.56 -5.40
C THR A 19 1.25 17.43 -6.18
N GLN A 20 0.97 17.08 -7.44
CA GLN A 20 0.03 17.82 -8.27
C GLN A 20 -1.40 17.78 -7.73
N THR A 21 -1.82 16.65 -7.16
CA THR A 21 -3.18 16.46 -6.65
C THR A 21 -3.33 16.81 -5.17
N MET A 22 -2.20 16.96 -4.45
CA MET A 22 -2.13 17.06 -2.99
C MET A 22 -2.89 15.94 -2.27
N LYS A 23 -2.96 14.75 -2.88
CA LYS A 23 -3.79 13.63 -2.42
C LYS A 23 -3.05 12.30 -2.55
N LEU A 24 -3.28 11.45 -1.54
CA LEU A 24 -3.01 10.01 -1.65
C LEU A 24 -4.28 9.35 -2.15
N LEU A 25 -4.26 8.94 -3.42
CA LEU A 25 -5.42 8.29 -4.04
C LEU A 25 -5.31 6.78 -3.88
N PRO A 26 -6.37 6.11 -3.39
CA PRO A 26 -6.44 4.66 -3.36
C PRO A 26 -6.21 4.06 -4.75
N THR A 27 -5.36 3.04 -4.83
CA THR A 27 -5.14 2.29 -6.07
C THR A 27 -5.88 0.96 -6.01
N THR A 28 -6.15 0.37 -7.17
CA THR A 28 -6.62 -1.02 -7.21
C THR A 28 -5.44 -1.89 -6.83
N ALA A 29 -5.54 -2.64 -5.74
CA ALA A 29 -4.52 -3.63 -5.41
C ALA A 29 -4.40 -4.61 -6.59
N PRO A 30 -3.19 -5.06 -6.97
CA PRO A 30 -2.97 -5.92 -8.14
C PRO A 30 -3.75 -7.23 -8.14
N TYR A 31 -4.30 -7.62 -6.98
CA TYR A 31 -5.11 -8.82 -6.76
C TYR A 31 -6.55 -8.52 -6.36
N ALA A 32 -6.91 -7.24 -6.19
CA ALA A 32 -8.28 -6.84 -5.96
C ALA A 32 -9.00 -6.71 -7.31
N ASN A 33 -9.86 -7.68 -7.61
CA ASN A 33 -10.68 -7.72 -8.82
C ASN A 33 -12.03 -7.03 -8.60
N THR A 34 -12.50 -6.97 -7.37
CA THR A 34 -13.84 -6.49 -7.04
C THR A 34 -13.83 -5.76 -5.71
N GLY A 35 -13.88 -4.43 -5.75
CA GLY A 35 -14.03 -3.65 -4.53
C GLY A 35 -13.71 -2.18 -4.67
N ARG A 36 -14.14 -1.39 -3.69
CA ARG A 36 -13.70 0.00 -3.54
C ARG A 36 -12.18 0.00 -3.33
N ARG A 37 -11.49 0.92 -4.01
CA ARG A 37 -10.05 1.07 -3.88
C ARG A 37 -9.71 1.46 -2.43
N ILE A 38 -8.70 0.81 -1.87
CA ILE A 38 -8.22 1.05 -0.49
C ILE A 38 -6.84 1.71 -0.51
N LEU A 39 -6.53 2.46 0.55
CA LEU A 39 -5.19 3.00 0.78
C LEU A 39 -4.60 2.30 2.00
N TRP A 40 -3.42 1.71 1.86
CA TRP A 40 -2.73 1.03 2.95
C TRP A 40 -1.87 2.00 3.74
N LEU A 41 -2.00 1.98 5.07
CA LEU A 41 -1.06 2.56 6.00
C LEU A 41 -0.56 1.49 6.97
N SER A 42 0.73 1.50 7.30
CA SER A 42 1.39 0.52 8.20
C SER A 42 2.00 1.23 9.40
N LYS A 43 2.05 0.61 10.59
CA LYS A 43 2.79 1.17 11.74
C LYS A 43 4.29 0.92 11.63
N ALA A 44 4.74 0.10 10.67
CA ALA A 44 6.15 -0.18 10.43
C ALA A 44 6.93 1.13 10.24
N GLN A 45 7.93 1.37 11.07
CA GLN A 45 8.79 2.56 10.98
C GLN A 45 9.88 2.42 9.91
N THR A 46 10.13 1.19 9.49
CA THR A 46 11.04 0.84 8.39
C THR A 46 10.25 0.58 7.11
N TRP A 47 10.91 0.74 5.97
CA TRP A 47 10.30 0.55 4.66
C TRP A 47 9.56 -0.79 4.52
N GLU A 48 8.35 -0.72 3.98
CA GLU A 48 7.46 -1.84 3.66
C GLU A 48 7.71 -2.33 2.22
N PRO A 49 8.34 -3.51 2.00
CA PRO A 49 8.74 -3.94 0.66
C PRO A 49 7.57 -4.15 -0.32
N ALA A 50 6.35 -4.40 0.20
CA ALA A 50 5.14 -4.48 -0.63
C ALA A 50 4.85 -3.17 -1.37
N ALA A 51 5.15 -2.01 -0.79
CA ALA A 51 4.90 -0.71 -1.42
C ALA A 51 5.73 -0.49 -2.70
N ALA A 52 6.90 -1.13 -2.83
CA ALA A 52 7.69 -1.10 -4.07
C ALA A 52 7.14 -2.04 -5.15
N THR A 53 6.37 -3.04 -4.75
CA THR A 53 6.01 -4.19 -5.58
C THR A 53 4.60 -4.09 -6.15
N LEU A 54 3.68 -3.44 -5.43
CA LEU A 54 2.26 -3.33 -5.79
C LEU A 54 1.98 -2.31 -6.92
N SER A 55 2.97 -1.51 -7.32
CA SER A 55 2.83 -0.38 -8.24
C SER A 55 3.04 -0.69 -9.73
N TRP A 56 3.23 -1.96 -10.12
CA TRP A 56 3.68 -2.29 -11.49
C TRP A 56 2.72 -3.20 -12.26
N LYS A 57 1.54 -2.68 -12.61
CA LYS A 57 0.83 -3.16 -13.81
C LYS A 57 1.43 -2.45 -15.02
N ARG A 58 2.40 -3.06 -15.70
CA ARG A 58 2.63 -2.72 -17.12
C ARG A 58 1.45 -3.26 -17.92
N SER A 59 1.03 -2.51 -18.94
CA SER A 59 -0.12 -2.75 -19.83
C SER A 59 -0.16 -4.10 -20.56
N SER A 60 0.81 -5.00 -20.33
CA SER A 60 0.99 -6.28 -21.03
C SER A 60 0.81 -7.53 -20.15
N GLY A 61 0.20 -7.41 -18.96
CA GLY A 61 -0.25 -8.57 -18.17
C GLY A 61 0.83 -9.34 -17.40
N LYS A 62 2.12 -9.00 -17.57
CA LYS A 62 3.22 -9.51 -16.72
C LYS A 62 3.70 -8.42 -15.76
N ALA A 63 3.41 -8.59 -14.48
CA ALA A 63 3.99 -7.79 -13.40
C ALA A 63 5.29 -8.46 -12.96
N PHE A 64 6.42 -7.75 -13.04
CA PHE A 64 7.65 -8.15 -12.38
C PHE A 64 7.90 -7.22 -11.19
N PRO A 65 8.18 -7.77 -10.00
CA PRO A 65 8.65 -6.94 -8.89
C PRO A 65 9.94 -6.22 -9.32
N PRO A 66 10.09 -4.91 -9.05
CA PRO A 66 11.36 -4.24 -9.31
C PRO A 66 12.46 -4.88 -8.47
N THR A 67 13.67 -4.93 -9.02
CA THR A 67 14.86 -5.31 -8.26
C THR A 67 15.11 -4.30 -7.14
N GLN A 68 15.78 -4.73 -6.07
CA GLN A 68 16.16 -3.84 -4.96
C GLN A 68 16.93 -2.60 -5.44
N ARG A 69 17.72 -2.74 -6.51
CA ARG A 69 18.44 -1.63 -7.16
C ARG A 69 17.49 -0.62 -7.81
N GLU A 70 16.50 -1.09 -8.56
CA GLU A 70 15.50 -0.21 -9.19
C GLU A 70 14.63 0.49 -8.14
N SER A 71 14.26 -0.20 -7.05
CA SER A 71 13.54 0.43 -5.93
C SER A 71 14.37 1.53 -5.26
N ARG A 72 15.69 1.34 -5.13
CA ARG A 72 16.60 2.37 -4.57
C ARG A 72 16.77 3.57 -5.48
N GLN A 73 16.84 3.37 -6.80
CA GLN A 73 17.02 4.45 -7.78
C GLN A 73 15.81 5.37 -7.90
N GLN A 74 14.61 4.87 -7.60
CA GLN A 74 13.40 5.68 -7.63
C GLN A 74 13.20 6.51 -6.37
N GLY A 75 13.98 6.28 -5.32
CA GLY A 75 13.77 6.89 -4.01
C GLY A 75 12.55 6.31 -3.28
N LEU A 76 12.63 6.32 -1.95
CA LEU A 76 11.60 5.80 -1.07
C LEU A 76 11.00 6.96 -0.29
N TYR A 77 9.68 7.08 -0.33
CA TYR A 77 8.95 8.15 0.31
C TYR A 77 7.86 7.56 1.21
N ARG A 78 7.50 8.29 2.27
CA ARG A 78 6.40 7.92 3.14
C ARG A 78 5.60 9.14 3.56
N PHE A 79 4.29 8.95 3.67
CA PHE A 79 3.36 9.96 4.15
C PHE A 79 2.76 9.49 5.46
N GLY A 80 2.93 10.30 6.50
CA GLY A 80 2.52 9.97 7.86
C GLY A 80 1.14 10.50 8.20
N LEU A 81 0.37 9.69 8.92
CA LEU A 81 -0.89 10.08 9.54
C LEU A 81 -0.86 9.72 11.03
N ALA A 82 -1.52 10.50 11.88
CA ALA A 82 -1.70 10.14 13.29
C ALA A 82 -2.42 8.78 13.40
N ALA A 83 -1.91 7.88 14.23
CA ALA A 83 -2.48 6.54 14.41
C ALA A 83 -3.90 6.57 15.01
N GLY A 84 -4.30 7.68 15.64
CA GLY A 84 -5.66 7.91 16.13
C GLY A 84 -6.59 8.61 15.12
N ASP A 85 -6.20 8.78 13.86
CA ASP A 85 -7.06 9.41 12.86
C ASP A 85 -8.32 8.55 12.59
N LYS A 86 -9.49 9.16 12.72
CA LYS A 86 -10.80 8.51 12.59
C LYS A 86 -11.09 7.90 11.22
N ARG A 87 -10.30 8.22 10.19
CA ARG A 87 -10.42 7.63 8.84
C ARG A 87 -9.74 6.28 8.74
N LEU A 88 -8.90 5.92 9.71
CA LEU A 88 -8.27 4.61 9.79
C LEU A 88 -9.30 3.57 10.23
N ALA A 89 -9.23 2.40 9.60
CA ALA A 89 -10.03 1.25 9.95
C ALA A 89 -9.12 0.02 10.02
N PRO A 90 -9.37 -0.93 10.94
CA PRO A 90 -8.58 -2.15 11.00
C PRO A 90 -8.88 -3.03 9.77
N TRP A 91 -7.93 -3.91 9.41
CA TRP A 91 -8.01 -4.73 8.19
C TRP A 91 -9.33 -5.49 8.01
N PRO A 92 -9.91 -6.17 9.02
CA PRO A 92 -11.19 -6.85 8.85
C PRO A 92 -12.32 -5.89 8.45
N THR A 93 -12.34 -4.68 9.02
CA THR A 93 -13.31 -3.63 8.67
C THR A 93 -13.09 -3.11 7.26
N ILE A 94 -11.83 -2.91 6.85
CA ILE A 94 -11.49 -2.50 5.47
C ILE A 94 -12.01 -3.53 4.47
N THR A 95 -11.81 -4.83 4.72
CA THR A 95 -12.27 -5.88 3.79
C THR A 95 -13.78 -5.86 3.57
N SER A 96 -14.55 -5.62 4.63
CA SER A 96 -16.00 -5.47 4.55
C SER A 96 -16.41 -4.18 3.81
N LEU A 97 -15.84 -3.03 4.20
CA LEU A 97 -16.15 -1.72 3.59
C LEU A 97 -15.77 -1.65 2.11
N ALA A 98 -14.71 -2.35 1.73
CA ALA A 98 -14.27 -2.45 0.34
C ALA A 98 -15.10 -3.42 -0.49
N GLY A 99 -15.94 -4.27 0.14
CA GLY A 99 -16.66 -5.34 -0.54
C GLY A 99 -15.74 -6.43 -1.07
N MET A 100 -14.57 -6.61 -0.45
CA MET A 100 -13.61 -7.65 -0.86
C MET A 100 -14.14 -9.03 -0.47
N ALA A 101 -14.07 -9.98 -1.40
CA ALA A 101 -14.39 -11.37 -1.09
C ALA A 101 -13.35 -11.94 -0.11
N ILE A 102 -13.74 -12.88 0.75
CA ILE A 102 -12.81 -13.52 1.71
C ILE A 102 -11.58 -14.15 1.01
N PRO A 103 -11.72 -14.89 -0.11
CA PRO A 103 -10.54 -15.44 -0.79
C PRO A 103 -9.59 -14.36 -1.32
N GLU A 104 -10.14 -13.22 -1.76
CA GLU A 104 -9.39 -12.07 -2.28
C GLU A 104 -8.60 -11.37 -1.15
N SER A 105 -9.24 -11.16 0.01
CA SER A 105 -8.55 -10.56 1.16
C SER A 105 -7.43 -11.46 1.70
N ILE A 106 -7.64 -12.78 1.74
CA ILE A 106 -6.62 -13.75 2.12
C ILE A 106 -5.46 -13.75 1.13
N ALA A 107 -5.72 -13.74 -0.17
CA ALA A 107 -4.68 -13.70 -1.20
C ALA A 107 -3.82 -12.43 -1.10
N LEU A 108 -4.45 -11.28 -0.85
CA LEU A 108 -3.78 -10.00 -0.69
C LEU A 108 -2.86 -10.00 0.55
N VAL A 109 -3.36 -10.47 1.70
CA VAL A 109 -2.55 -10.63 2.92
C VAL A 109 -1.40 -11.60 2.72
N THR A 110 -1.67 -12.77 2.12
CA THR A 110 -0.67 -13.81 1.88
C THR A 110 0.47 -13.28 1.02
N ARG A 111 0.15 -12.55 -0.04
CA ARG A 111 1.17 -11.98 -0.93
C ARG A 111 1.99 -10.89 -0.26
N ALA A 112 1.35 -10.04 0.53
CA ALA A 112 2.06 -9.03 1.31
C ALA A 112 3.07 -9.69 2.27
N LEU A 113 2.65 -10.73 2.99
CA LEU A 113 3.54 -11.50 3.87
C LEU A 113 4.72 -12.13 3.09
N GLN A 114 4.48 -12.71 1.90
CA GLN A 114 5.54 -13.29 1.06
C GLN A 114 6.63 -12.29 0.65
N VAL A 115 6.29 -10.99 0.55
CA VAL A 115 7.26 -9.95 0.23
C VAL A 115 7.81 -9.25 1.48
N GLY A 116 7.51 -9.75 2.68
CA GLY A 116 8.02 -9.23 3.95
C GLY A 116 7.27 -8.01 4.49
N ALA A 117 6.03 -7.78 4.05
CA ALA A 117 5.15 -6.76 4.58
C ALA A 117 4.38 -7.26 5.83
N SER A 118 3.87 -6.32 6.63
CA SER A 118 2.98 -6.56 7.76
C SER A 118 1.58 -5.99 7.46
N PRO A 119 0.78 -6.67 6.63
CA PRO A 119 -0.46 -6.13 6.08
C PRO A 119 -1.52 -5.77 7.12
N THR A 120 -1.58 -6.48 8.23
CA THR A 120 -2.66 -6.34 9.22
C THR A 120 -2.27 -5.50 10.44
N ASP A 121 -1.08 -4.87 10.42
CA ASP A 121 -0.64 -3.96 11.48
C ASP A 121 -1.42 -2.64 11.45
#